data_AF-A0A150WMV6-F1
#
_entry.id   AF-A0A150WMV6-F1
#
_cell.length_a   1.000
_cell.length_b   1.000
_cell.length_c   1.000
_cell.angle_alpha   90.00
_cell.angle_beta   90.00
_cell.angle_gamma   90.00
#
_symmetry.space_group_name_H-M   'P 1'
#
loop_
_entity.id
_entity.type
_entity.pdbx_description
1 polymer ?
#
loop_
_entity_poly.entity_id
_entity_poly.type
_entity_poly.pdbx_seq_one_letter_code
_entity_poly.pdbx_strand_id
1 'polypeptide(L)'
;MRDLIMKHLLTLLIGLMGSVAFAQGPRTGEAKAGVNFRSGPGMNYRVISGVPKGDFFDILGTRGSWTKVQLSTGQKGYIHSKYVGERADSAEGGYCEECGSGDSRVSKDDHPQTQAQNVLNIVNPASGFGNCITNKIVSAAKWVHKNKYGGRRKGKGKCQYAIRQSLNRAGVWPGGGYGNAKDTIPTMTKMGFKNIYKPGMTPKDAPAGSILVYGPKLKGARCKQSLGNVYGHIELKVNNNSWLYDGNPEFNIQQAYGAKCRPLKGIMIMGNSCPTCSKKLKNACGG
;
A
#
# COMPACT_ATOMS: atom_id res chain seq x y z
N MET A 1 -65.07 -28.96 -25.87
CA MET A 1 -63.91 -28.36 -26.57
C MET A 1 -63.56 -26.96 -26.05
N ARG A 2 -63.52 -26.74 -24.73
CA ARG A 2 -63.14 -25.43 -24.14
C ARG A 2 -62.09 -25.51 -23.02
N ASP A 3 -61.74 -26.71 -22.55
CA ASP A 3 -60.78 -26.89 -21.44
C ASP A 3 -59.38 -27.39 -21.86
N LEU A 4 -59.12 -27.54 -23.17
CA LEU A 4 -57.82 -28.02 -23.66
C LEU A 4 -56.91 -26.92 -24.23
N ILE A 5 -57.43 -25.69 -24.39
CA ILE A 5 -56.66 -24.56 -24.96
C ILE A 5 -56.11 -23.64 -23.85
N MET A 6 -56.67 -23.71 -22.62
CA MET A 6 -56.21 -22.94 -21.46
C MET A 6 -55.20 -23.69 -20.55
N LYS A 7 -54.56 -24.76 -21.03
CA LYS A 7 -53.42 -25.40 -20.33
C LYS A 7 -52.11 -25.38 -21.12
N HIS A 8 -52.13 -24.95 -22.38
CA HIS A 8 -50.93 -24.85 -23.21
C HIS A 8 -50.50 -23.42 -23.54
N LEU A 9 -51.24 -22.41 -23.09
CA LEU A 9 -50.85 -20.99 -23.20
C LEU A 9 -50.13 -20.44 -21.96
N LEU A 10 -49.99 -21.24 -20.88
CA LEU A 10 -49.34 -20.82 -19.63
C LEU A 10 -48.00 -21.53 -19.36
N THR A 11 -47.40 -22.19 -20.36
CA THR A 11 -46.07 -22.84 -20.25
C THR A 11 -45.05 -22.33 -21.27
N LEU A 12 -45.36 -21.25 -21.99
CA LEU A 12 -44.45 -20.65 -22.99
C LEU A 12 -43.96 -19.24 -22.64
N LEU A 13 -43.90 -18.90 -21.35
CA LEU A 13 -43.46 -17.57 -20.85
C LEU A 13 -42.53 -17.66 -19.63
N ILE A 14 -41.83 -18.79 -19.44
CA ILE A 14 -40.84 -18.97 -18.35
C ILE A 14 -39.40 -19.14 -18.89
N GLY A 15 -39.21 -19.21 -20.21
CA GLY A 15 -37.92 -19.47 -20.81
C GLY A 15 -37.31 -18.27 -21.54
N LEU A 16 -36.86 -17.23 -20.83
CA LEU A 16 -35.69 -16.42 -21.23
C LEU A 16 -35.27 -15.37 -20.17
N MET A 17 -35.39 -15.65 -18.87
CA MET A 17 -34.61 -14.89 -17.89
C MET A 17 -33.17 -15.40 -17.96
N GLY A 18 -32.37 -14.71 -18.77
CA GLY A 18 -30.94 -14.95 -18.90
C GLY A 18 -30.26 -14.94 -17.54
N SER A 19 -29.40 -15.94 -17.30
CA SER A 19 -28.52 -15.98 -16.16
C SER A 19 -27.58 -14.78 -16.22
N VAL A 20 -27.90 -13.70 -15.52
CA VAL A 20 -26.95 -12.61 -15.28
C VAL A 20 -25.88 -13.20 -14.35
N ALA A 21 -24.79 -13.70 -14.92
CA ALA A 21 -23.62 -14.09 -14.16
C ALA A 21 -22.98 -12.82 -13.60
N PHE A 22 -23.36 -12.45 -12.38
CA PHE A 22 -22.63 -11.44 -11.62
C PHE A 22 -21.23 -11.99 -11.36
N ALA A 23 -20.26 -11.59 -12.19
CA ALA A 23 -18.86 -11.80 -11.89
C ALA A 23 -18.55 -11.06 -10.58
N GLN A 24 -18.48 -11.79 -9.48
CA GLN A 24 -18.01 -11.25 -8.21
C GLN A 24 -16.62 -10.66 -8.48
N GLY A 25 -16.44 -9.37 -8.14
CA GLY A 25 -15.16 -8.69 -8.32
C GLY A 25 -14.02 -9.47 -7.66
N PRO A 26 -12.75 -9.22 -8.04
CA PRO A 26 -11.61 -9.92 -7.47
C PRO A 26 -11.64 -9.80 -5.94
N ARG A 27 -11.88 -10.92 -5.26
CA ARG A 27 -11.91 -10.98 -3.80
C ARG A 27 -10.47 -10.89 -3.32
N THR A 28 -10.15 -9.99 -2.40
CA THR A 28 -8.79 -9.88 -1.86
C THR A 28 -8.72 -10.47 -0.45
N GLY A 29 -7.60 -11.11 -0.14
CA GLY A 29 -7.35 -11.73 1.16
C GLY A 29 -6.05 -11.22 1.80
N GLU A 30 -6.01 -11.15 3.14
CA GLU A 30 -4.81 -10.88 3.94
C GLU A 30 -4.41 -12.14 4.72
N ALA A 31 -3.12 -12.47 4.75
CA ALA A 31 -2.59 -13.54 5.61
C ALA A 31 -2.62 -13.13 7.09
N LYS A 32 -3.44 -13.79 7.91
CA LYS A 32 -3.55 -13.51 9.36
C LYS A 32 -2.32 -13.98 10.17
N ALA A 33 -1.50 -14.88 9.59
CA ALA A 33 -0.26 -15.40 10.14
C ALA A 33 0.71 -15.77 9.00
N GLY A 34 1.97 -16.07 9.33
CA GLY A 34 2.88 -16.72 8.37
C GLY A 34 2.31 -18.08 7.98
N VAL A 35 2.12 -18.33 6.69
CA VAL A 35 1.41 -19.51 6.20
C VAL A 35 2.08 -20.10 4.96
N ASN A 36 2.04 -21.43 4.84
CA ASN A 36 2.56 -22.12 3.66
C ASN A 36 1.62 -21.95 2.47
N PHE A 37 2.18 -21.52 1.35
CA PHE A 37 1.55 -21.49 0.04
C PHE A 37 1.91 -22.78 -0.71
N ARG A 38 0.88 -23.59 -1.02
CA ARG A 38 1.04 -24.95 -1.53
C ARG A 38 0.52 -25.10 -2.95
N SER A 39 0.99 -26.13 -3.65
CA SER A 39 0.55 -26.45 -5.01
C SER A 39 -0.88 -27.00 -5.10
N GLY A 40 -1.43 -27.52 -4.00
CA GLY A 40 -2.79 -28.05 -3.96
C GLY A 40 -3.46 -27.95 -2.59
N PRO A 41 -4.78 -28.23 -2.51
CA PRO A 41 -5.58 -28.08 -1.31
C PRO A 41 -5.40 -29.27 -0.36
N GLY A 42 -4.29 -29.31 0.37
CA GLY A 42 -4.01 -30.37 1.33
C GLY A 42 -2.62 -30.30 1.92
N MET A 43 -2.40 -31.02 3.04
CA MET A 43 -1.09 -31.10 3.69
C MET A 43 -0.07 -31.92 2.88
N ASN A 44 -0.55 -32.84 2.04
CA ASN A 44 0.28 -33.72 1.21
C ASN A 44 0.81 -33.04 -0.06
N TYR A 45 0.36 -31.82 -0.37
CA TYR A 45 0.87 -31.06 -1.51
C TYR A 45 2.13 -30.29 -1.15
N ARG A 46 3.08 -30.23 -2.08
CA ARG A 46 4.36 -29.52 -1.91
C ARG A 46 4.14 -28.04 -1.52
N VAL A 47 4.93 -27.59 -0.54
CA VAL A 47 5.04 -26.16 -0.22
C VAL A 47 5.84 -25.48 -1.32
N ILE A 48 5.23 -24.52 -2.00
CA ILE A 48 5.87 -23.69 -3.02
C ILE A 48 6.70 -22.59 -2.34
N SER A 49 6.09 -21.90 -1.37
CA SER A 49 6.72 -20.80 -0.63
C SER A 49 5.99 -20.52 0.68
N GLY A 50 6.55 -19.63 1.50
CA GLY A 50 5.85 -19.05 2.65
C GLY A 50 5.25 -17.69 2.30
N VAL A 51 4.05 -17.42 2.82
CA VAL A 51 3.35 -16.14 2.75
C VAL A 51 3.41 -15.50 4.14
N PRO A 52 4.19 -14.43 4.33
CA PRO A 52 4.25 -13.69 5.59
C PRO A 52 2.90 -13.17 6.07
N LYS A 53 2.76 -13.02 7.39
CA LYS A 53 1.61 -12.34 8.00
C LYS A 53 1.47 -10.92 7.45
N GLY A 54 0.25 -10.55 7.06
CA GLY A 54 -0.11 -9.24 6.52
C GLY A 54 0.13 -9.12 5.01
N ASP A 55 0.58 -10.19 4.36
CA ASP A 55 0.67 -10.24 2.90
C ASP A 55 -0.72 -10.40 2.31
N PHE A 56 -0.94 -9.72 1.19
CA PHE A 56 -2.20 -9.73 0.49
C PHE A 56 -2.10 -10.56 -0.78
N PHE A 57 -3.23 -11.10 -1.22
CA PHE A 57 -3.35 -11.93 -2.41
C PHE A 57 -4.78 -11.87 -2.95
N ASP A 58 -4.96 -12.21 -4.23
CA ASP A 58 -6.28 -12.37 -4.81
C ASP A 58 -6.82 -13.76 -4.44
N ILE A 59 -8.04 -13.83 -3.98
CA ILE A 59 -8.75 -15.08 -3.70
C ILE A 59 -9.50 -15.50 -4.95
N LEU A 60 -9.08 -16.63 -5.50
CA LEU A 60 -9.65 -17.23 -6.72
C LEU A 60 -10.81 -18.19 -6.41
N GLY A 61 -10.97 -18.60 -5.15
CA GLY A 61 -12.03 -19.48 -4.70
C GLY A 61 -11.63 -20.29 -3.48
N THR A 62 -12.59 -20.98 -2.87
CA THR A 62 -12.36 -21.80 -1.68
C THR A 62 -12.86 -23.22 -1.93
N ARG A 63 -12.05 -24.21 -1.58
CA ARG A 63 -12.39 -25.64 -1.65
C ARG A 63 -12.09 -26.29 -0.30
N GLY A 64 -13.15 -26.57 0.46
CA GLY A 64 -13.04 -27.06 1.84
C GLY A 64 -12.22 -26.10 2.71
N SER A 65 -11.26 -26.64 3.46
CA SER A 65 -10.38 -25.85 4.35
C SER A 65 -9.24 -25.11 3.63
N TRP A 66 -9.27 -25.03 2.30
CA TRP A 66 -8.22 -24.41 1.49
C TRP A 66 -8.77 -23.33 0.58
N THR A 67 -8.13 -22.17 0.62
CA THR A 67 -8.41 -21.03 -0.26
C THR A 67 -7.40 -21.04 -1.39
N LYS A 68 -7.87 -21.10 -2.63
CA LYS A 68 -7.04 -20.88 -3.82
C LYS A 68 -6.79 -19.39 -3.96
N VAL A 69 -5.52 -19.02 -4.08
CA VAL A 69 -5.10 -17.62 -4.15
C VAL A 69 -4.12 -17.41 -5.29
N GLN A 70 -4.03 -16.18 -5.77
CA GLN A 70 -2.98 -15.71 -6.66
C GLN A 70 -2.14 -14.69 -5.89
N LEU A 71 -0.86 -14.99 -5.71
CA LEU A 71 0.09 -14.05 -5.14
C LEU A 71 0.36 -12.94 -6.16
N SER A 72 0.85 -11.80 -5.68
CA SER A 72 1.26 -10.67 -6.53
C SER A 72 2.35 -11.01 -7.55
N THR A 73 3.07 -12.12 -7.37
CA THR A 73 4.01 -12.66 -8.37
C THR A 73 3.30 -13.27 -9.59
N GLY A 74 1.97 -13.32 -9.59
CA GLY A 74 1.16 -14.03 -10.56
C GLY A 74 1.00 -15.53 -10.26
N GLN A 75 1.75 -16.06 -9.30
CA GLN A 75 1.74 -17.48 -8.97
C GLN A 75 0.43 -17.87 -8.26
N LYS A 76 -0.20 -18.95 -8.74
CA LYS A 76 -1.45 -19.49 -8.19
C LYS A 76 -1.18 -20.71 -7.33
N GLY A 77 -1.89 -20.85 -6.22
CA GLY A 77 -1.71 -21.94 -5.26
C GLY A 77 -2.74 -21.86 -4.13
N TYR A 78 -2.48 -22.55 -3.03
CA TYR A 78 -3.45 -22.72 -1.94
C TYR A 78 -2.87 -22.33 -0.59
N ILE A 79 -3.69 -21.64 0.20
CA ILE A 79 -3.44 -21.28 1.59
C ILE A 79 -4.57 -21.90 2.43
N HIS A 80 -4.25 -22.42 3.62
CA HIS A 80 -5.29 -22.95 4.50
C HIS A 80 -6.23 -21.80 4.95
N SER A 81 -7.54 -21.93 4.71
CA SER A 81 -8.54 -20.85 4.85
C SER A 81 -8.57 -20.23 6.23
N LYS A 82 -8.25 -21.00 7.29
CA LYS A 82 -8.12 -20.48 8.66
C LYS A 82 -7.15 -19.30 8.80
N TYR A 83 -6.15 -19.19 7.91
CA TYR A 83 -5.17 -18.10 7.90
C TYR A 83 -5.51 -17.00 6.90
N VAL A 84 -6.60 -17.13 6.15
CA VAL A 84 -7.09 -16.08 5.25
C VAL A 84 -8.05 -15.18 6.02
N GLY A 85 -7.82 -13.88 5.97
CA GLY A 85 -8.82 -12.86 6.27
C GLY A 85 -9.39 -12.38 4.95
N GLU A 86 -10.62 -12.81 4.62
CA GLU A 86 -11.29 -12.32 3.41
C GLU A 86 -11.74 -10.88 3.63
N ARG A 87 -11.49 -10.01 2.64
CA ARG A 87 -12.14 -8.72 2.56
C ARG A 87 -13.20 -8.81 1.47
N ALA A 88 -14.46 -8.84 1.86
CA ALA A 88 -15.50 -8.42 0.93
C ALA A 88 -15.22 -6.96 0.62
N ASP A 89 -15.04 -6.62 -0.66
CA ASP A 89 -15.10 -5.24 -1.10
C ASP A 89 -16.56 -4.79 -0.93
N SER A 90 -16.97 -4.50 0.31
CA SER A 90 -18.10 -3.61 0.53
C SER A 90 -17.70 -2.26 -0.06
N ALA A 91 -18.34 -1.96 -1.18
CA ALA A 91 -18.46 -0.62 -1.70
C ALA A 91 -19.23 0.21 -0.67
N GLU A 92 -18.53 0.72 0.32
CA GLU A 92 -18.95 1.90 1.08
C GLU A 92 -17.83 2.93 0.96
N GLY A 93 -18.05 3.84 0.01
CA GLY A 93 -17.46 5.16 0.07
C GLY A 93 -18.08 5.87 1.27
N GLY A 94 -17.30 6.01 2.34
CA GLY A 94 -17.50 7.05 3.35
C GLY A 94 -16.53 8.17 3.07
N TYR A 95 -17.02 9.24 2.44
CA TYR A 95 -16.39 10.56 2.47
C TYR A 95 -16.51 11.05 3.93
N CYS A 96 -15.42 11.39 4.60
CA CYS A 96 -15.51 12.18 5.83
C CYS A 96 -15.25 13.65 5.44
N GLU A 97 -16.36 14.35 5.20
CA GLU A 97 -16.44 15.79 5.28
C GLU A 97 -16.27 16.20 6.76
N GLU A 98 -15.53 17.29 6.97
CA GLU A 98 -15.51 18.12 8.17
C GLU A 98 -14.66 17.72 9.40
N CYS A 99 -13.51 18.41 9.54
CA CYS A 99 -13.14 19.05 10.80
C CYS A 99 -12.61 20.48 10.53
N GLY A 100 -13.52 21.46 10.44
CA GLY A 100 -13.30 22.83 10.94
C GLY A 100 -13.90 22.91 12.36
N SER A 101 -13.52 23.78 13.29
CA SER A 101 -12.81 25.07 13.24
C SER A 101 -12.27 25.41 14.63
N GLY A 102 -11.29 26.33 14.69
CA GLY A 102 -10.98 27.13 15.89
C GLY A 102 -9.49 27.30 16.21
N ASP A 103 -8.75 28.11 15.45
CA ASP A 103 -8.37 29.46 15.90
C ASP A 103 -7.54 30.14 14.81
N SER A 104 -8.01 31.31 14.42
CA SER A 104 -7.43 32.25 13.49
C SER A 104 -6.39 33.09 14.20
N ARG A 105 -5.10 32.82 13.98
CA ARG A 105 -4.06 33.87 13.91
C ARG A 105 -3.06 33.56 12.82
N VAL A 106 -3.06 34.48 11.86
CA VAL A 106 -2.08 34.67 10.81
C VAL A 106 -0.69 34.89 11.44
N SER A 107 0.31 34.15 10.97
CA SER A 107 1.66 34.68 10.81
C SER A 107 2.11 34.40 9.39
N LYS A 108 2.13 35.48 8.60
CA LYS A 108 2.92 35.60 7.38
C LYS A 108 4.37 35.64 7.83
N ASP A 109 5.18 34.70 7.36
CA ASP A 109 6.63 34.89 7.29
C ASP A 109 7.08 34.45 5.90
N ASP A 110 7.42 35.45 5.10
CA ASP A 110 7.99 35.37 3.77
C ASP A 110 9.41 34.76 3.81
N HIS A 111 9.64 33.69 3.04
CA HIS A 111 10.99 33.35 2.58
C HIS A 111 11.00 32.58 1.24
N PRO A 112 12.01 32.80 0.38
CA PRO A 112 11.86 32.86 -1.08
C PRO A 112 11.72 31.50 -1.77
N GLN A 113 10.84 31.46 -2.78
CA GLN A 113 10.48 30.26 -3.56
C GLN A 113 11.41 29.90 -4.74
N THR A 114 12.69 30.24 -4.74
CA THR A 114 13.43 30.29 -6.03
C THR A 114 14.38 29.12 -6.35
N GLN A 115 14.31 27.97 -5.67
CA GLN A 115 15.00 26.74 -6.16
C GLN A 115 14.16 25.45 -6.13
N ALA A 116 13.09 25.38 -5.33
CA ALA A 116 12.18 24.22 -5.32
C ALA A 116 11.25 24.18 -6.55
N GLN A 117 10.92 25.34 -7.13
CA GLN A 117 10.01 25.43 -8.26
C GLN A 117 10.58 24.79 -9.55
N ASN A 118 11.91 24.75 -9.69
CA ASN A 118 12.56 24.11 -10.85
C ASN A 118 12.74 22.59 -10.72
N VAL A 119 12.40 21.98 -9.57
CA VAL A 119 12.28 20.51 -9.44
C VAL A 119 10.83 20.06 -9.62
N LEU A 120 9.85 20.94 -9.34
CA LEU A 120 8.42 20.70 -9.55
C LEU A 120 8.04 20.54 -11.03
N ASN A 121 8.86 21.01 -11.96
CA ASN A 121 8.61 20.84 -13.41
C ASN A 121 8.95 19.44 -13.96
N ILE A 122 9.45 18.51 -13.14
CA ILE A 122 9.57 17.09 -13.51
C ILE A 122 8.28 16.31 -13.19
N VAL A 123 7.39 16.88 -12.36
CA VAL A 123 6.13 16.25 -11.93
C VAL A 123 5.09 17.35 -11.69
N ASN A 124 4.57 17.98 -12.76
CA ASN A 124 3.41 18.86 -12.60
C ASN A 124 2.21 18.02 -12.12
N PRO A 125 1.70 18.20 -10.88
CA PRO A 125 0.85 17.23 -10.19
C PRO A 125 -0.64 17.62 -10.21
N ALA A 126 -1.18 17.91 -11.39
CA ALA A 126 -2.61 18.06 -11.60
C ALA A 126 -3.02 17.15 -12.77
N SER A 127 -3.78 16.08 -12.47
CA SER A 127 -4.40 15.08 -13.39
C SER A 127 -3.63 13.82 -13.84
N GLY A 128 -2.33 13.66 -13.53
CA GLY A 128 -1.58 12.46 -13.97
C GLY A 128 -1.90 11.17 -13.19
N PHE A 129 -1.90 10.03 -13.88
CA PHE A 129 -2.06 8.68 -13.33
C PHE A 129 -1.23 8.43 -12.04
N GLY A 130 0.04 8.85 -12.03
CA GLY A 130 0.94 8.71 -10.88
C GLY A 130 0.49 9.50 -9.64
N ASN A 131 -0.10 10.68 -9.82
CA ASN A 131 -0.61 11.51 -8.73
C ASN A 131 -1.86 10.88 -8.09
N CYS A 132 -2.77 10.35 -8.91
CA CYS A 132 -3.93 9.62 -8.43
C CYS A 132 -3.52 8.42 -7.55
N ILE A 133 -2.55 7.62 -8.01
CA ILE A 133 -2.02 6.50 -7.23
C ILE A 133 -1.38 7.00 -5.94
N THR A 134 -0.57 8.05 -6.02
CA THR A 134 0.10 8.66 -4.86
C THR A 134 -0.90 9.06 -3.76
N ASN A 135 -2.01 9.70 -4.14
CA ASN A 135 -3.08 10.10 -3.21
C ASN A 135 -3.76 8.90 -2.54
N LYS A 136 -3.97 7.81 -3.29
CA LYS A 136 -4.50 6.55 -2.73
C LYS A 136 -3.52 5.90 -1.77
N ILE A 137 -2.21 5.93 -2.06
CA ILE A 137 -1.16 5.45 -1.15
C ILE A 137 -1.14 6.27 0.13
N VAL A 138 -1.17 7.60 0.06
CA VAL A 138 -1.20 8.49 1.23
C VAL A 138 -2.41 8.19 2.11
N SER A 139 -3.59 8.05 1.50
CA SER A 139 -4.83 7.72 2.21
C SER A 139 -4.76 6.35 2.89
N ALA A 140 -4.23 5.34 2.18
CA ALA A 140 -4.00 4.03 2.74
C ALA A 140 -2.99 4.04 3.89
N ALA A 141 -1.92 4.83 3.79
CA ALA A 141 -0.91 4.99 4.84
C ALA A 141 -1.48 5.61 6.11
N LYS A 142 -2.30 6.67 5.98
CA LYS A 142 -3.03 7.27 7.11
C LYS A 142 -3.90 6.21 7.81
N TRP A 143 -4.63 5.41 7.05
CA TRP A 143 -5.47 4.34 7.60
C TRP A 143 -4.64 3.26 8.31
N VAL A 144 -3.58 2.76 7.66
CA VAL A 144 -2.70 1.71 8.23
C VAL A 144 -2.06 2.22 9.52
N HIS A 145 -1.58 3.46 9.51
CA HIS A 145 -1.01 4.07 10.69
C HIS A 145 -2.07 4.13 11.80
N LYS A 146 -3.23 4.78 11.59
CA LYS A 146 -4.30 4.90 12.59
C LYS A 146 -4.72 3.56 13.19
N ASN A 147 -4.92 2.53 12.36
CA ASN A 147 -5.55 1.27 12.79
C ASN A 147 -4.56 0.20 13.26
N LYS A 148 -3.31 0.20 12.78
CA LYS A 148 -2.33 -0.85 13.10
C LYS A 148 -1.18 -0.33 13.98
N TYR A 149 -0.80 0.94 13.85
CA TYR A 149 0.40 1.52 14.46
C TYR A 149 0.14 2.72 15.38
N GLY A 150 -1.06 3.31 15.36
CA GLY A 150 -1.46 4.49 16.12
C GLY A 150 -1.33 4.30 17.63
N GLY A 151 -1.12 5.42 18.34
CA GLY A 151 -0.99 5.45 19.80
C GLY A 151 0.37 4.98 20.36
N ARG A 152 1.36 4.64 19.51
CA ARG A 152 2.66 4.11 19.97
C ARG A 152 3.79 5.14 19.84
N ARG A 153 4.45 5.46 20.95
CA ARG A 153 5.60 6.39 21.01
C ARG A 153 6.86 5.91 20.26
N LYS A 154 7.08 4.61 20.11
CA LYS A 154 8.25 4.03 19.41
C LYS A 154 7.81 3.07 18.30
N GLY A 155 8.59 3.01 17.22
CA GLY A 155 8.40 2.04 16.14
C GLY A 155 8.64 0.60 16.62
N LYS A 156 8.00 -0.37 15.97
CA LYS A 156 8.11 -1.81 16.25
C LYS A 156 9.28 -2.49 15.50
N GLY A 157 10.10 -1.74 14.77
CA GLY A 157 11.15 -2.29 13.90
C GLY A 157 10.59 -2.91 12.61
N LYS A 158 9.42 -2.44 12.16
CA LYS A 158 8.63 -2.95 11.04
C LYS A 158 8.26 -1.85 10.03
N CYS A 159 9.07 -0.80 9.92
CA CYS A 159 8.80 0.36 9.05
C CYS A 159 8.51 -0.05 7.61
N GLN A 160 9.28 -0.99 7.06
CA GLN A 160 9.07 -1.54 5.72
C GLN A 160 7.75 -2.30 5.58
N TYR A 161 7.28 -2.96 6.63
CA TYR A 161 5.97 -3.63 6.62
C TYR A 161 4.83 -2.63 6.67
N ALA A 162 4.97 -1.52 7.39
CA ALA A 162 3.95 -0.46 7.42
C ALA A 162 3.78 0.17 6.03
N ILE A 163 4.89 0.47 5.34
CA ILE A 163 4.86 0.97 3.96
C ILE A 163 4.27 -0.06 3.01
N ARG A 164 4.71 -1.32 3.09
CA ARG A 164 4.17 -2.41 2.28
C ARG A 164 2.66 -2.58 2.44
N GLN A 165 2.15 -2.56 3.66
CA GLN A 165 0.70 -2.67 3.91
C GLN A 165 -0.06 -1.47 3.37
N SER A 166 0.54 -0.27 3.41
CA SER A 166 -0.04 0.93 2.83
C SER A 166 -0.14 0.83 1.31
N LEU A 167 0.91 0.32 0.65
CA LEU A 167 0.93 0.08 -0.79
C LEU A 167 -0.10 -0.98 -1.21
N ASN A 168 -0.12 -2.14 -0.53
CA ASN A 168 -1.08 -3.20 -0.79
C ASN A 168 -2.52 -2.69 -0.63
N ARG A 169 -2.80 -1.94 0.44
CA ARG A 169 -4.12 -1.34 0.68
C ARG A 169 -4.51 -0.32 -0.40
N ALA A 170 -3.54 0.39 -0.99
CA ALA A 170 -3.79 1.28 -2.11
C ALA A 170 -4.02 0.53 -3.43
N GLY A 171 -3.68 -0.76 -3.50
CA GLY A 171 -3.75 -1.57 -4.71
C GLY A 171 -2.47 -1.61 -5.53
N VAL A 172 -1.33 -1.21 -4.94
CA VAL A 172 0.02 -1.31 -5.51
C VAL A 172 0.72 -2.52 -4.92
N TRP A 173 1.08 -3.49 -5.76
CA TRP A 173 1.54 -4.80 -5.30
C TRP A 173 3.07 -4.96 -5.44
N PRO A 174 3.82 -4.98 -4.34
CA PRO A 174 5.28 -5.02 -4.40
C PRO A 174 5.91 -6.37 -4.76
N GLY A 175 5.12 -7.44 -4.85
CA GLY A 175 5.69 -8.77 -5.00
C GLY A 175 6.16 -9.35 -3.66
N GLY A 176 7.29 -10.06 -3.69
CA GLY A 176 7.89 -10.76 -2.56
C GLY A 176 8.28 -9.87 -1.36
N GLY A 177 9.13 -10.41 -0.48
CA GLY A 177 9.51 -9.71 0.76
C GLY A 177 10.30 -8.41 0.51
N TYR A 178 10.15 -7.42 1.39
CA TYR A 178 10.90 -6.14 1.34
C TYR A 178 12.34 -6.26 1.85
N GLY A 179 12.72 -7.40 2.43
CA GLY A 179 14.00 -7.53 3.12
C GLY A 179 14.18 -6.44 4.18
N ASN A 180 15.33 -5.78 4.15
CA ASN A 180 15.65 -4.64 5.01
C ASN A 180 15.13 -3.35 4.39
N ALA A 181 14.76 -2.37 5.23
CA ALA A 181 14.25 -1.08 4.77
C ALA A 181 15.22 -0.37 3.80
N LYS A 182 16.54 -0.45 4.04
CA LYS A 182 17.57 0.12 3.17
C LYS A 182 17.63 -0.48 1.76
N ASP A 183 17.13 -1.70 1.57
CA ASP A 183 17.29 -2.49 0.34
C ASP A 183 16.02 -2.43 -0.54
N THR A 184 15.08 -1.53 -0.23
CA THR A 184 13.74 -1.49 -0.85
C THR A 184 13.67 -0.77 -2.19
N ILE A 185 14.67 0.03 -2.55
CA ILE A 185 14.69 0.84 -3.79
C ILE A 185 14.45 -0.03 -5.04
N PRO A 186 15.18 -1.15 -5.28
CA PRO A 186 14.96 -1.98 -6.48
C PRO A 186 13.54 -2.55 -6.57
N THR A 187 12.95 -2.95 -5.43
CA THR A 187 11.56 -3.43 -5.38
C THR A 187 10.59 -2.30 -5.74
N MET A 188 10.83 -1.08 -5.26
CA MET A 188 10.02 0.08 -5.61
C MET A 188 10.13 0.47 -7.08
N THR A 189 11.31 0.40 -7.67
CA THR A 189 11.50 0.63 -9.10
C THR A 189 10.66 -0.33 -9.95
N LYS A 190 10.61 -1.62 -9.58
CA LYS A 190 9.77 -2.62 -10.28
C LYS A 190 8.27 -2.32 -10.20
N MET A 191 7.83 -1.61 -9.16
CA MET A 191 6.44 -1.17 -9.02
C MET A 191 6.10 0.08 -9.84
N GLY A 192 7.07 0.73 -10.47
CA GLY A 192 6.88 1.99 -11.20
C GLY A 192 7.27 3.24 -10.42
N PHE A 193 7.89 3.11 -9.24
CA PHE A 193 8.47 4.26 -8.57
C PHE A 193 9.78 4.69 -9.25
N LYS A 194 10.06 5.99 -9.22
CA LYS A 194 11.31 6.59 -9.66
C LYS A 194 12.05 7.15 -8.45
N ASN A 195 13.36 6.92 -8.38
CA ASN A 195 14.21 7.54 -7.37
C ASN A 195 14.65 8.92 -7.85
N ILE A 196 14.22 9.99 -7.19
CA ILE A 196 14.61 11.37 -7.52
C ILE A 196 15.70 11.92 -6.61
N TYR A 197 16.20 11.13 -5.67
CA TYR A 197 17.21 11.57 -4.72
C TYR A 197 18.51 11.97 -5.43
N LYS A 198 19.03 13.14 -5.05
CA LYS A 198 20.35 13.64 -5.43
C LYS A 198 21.16 13.93 -4.16
N PRO A 199 22.50 13.79 -4.18
CA PRO A 199 23.34 14.18 -3.05
C PRO A 199 23.04 15.62 -2.61
N GLY A 200 22.91 15.83 -1.29
CA GLY A 200 22.54 17.13 -0.71
C GLY A 200 21.05 17.32 -0.47
N MET A 201 20.17 16.52 -1.11
CA MET A 201 18.75 16.56 -0.79
C MET A 201 18.47 16.06 0.62
N THR A 202 17.52 16.71 1.27
CA THR A 202 17.00 16.38 2.58
C THR A 202 15.58 15.83 2.47
N PRO A 203 15.07 15.17 3.54
CA PRO A 203 13.67 14.76 3.59
C PRO A 203 12.64 15.89 3.41
N LYS A 204 13.02 17.13 3.70
CA LYS A 204 12.16 18.31 3.51
C LYS A 204 11.95 18.62 2.03
N ASP A 205 12.96 18.36 1.20
CA ASP A 205 12.92 18.61 -0.25
C ASP A 205 12.07 17.59 -1.00
N ALA A 206 11.76 16.45 -0.37
CA ALA A 206 10.92 15.42 -0.97
C ALA A 206 9.46 15.90 -1.11
N PRO A 207 8.77 15.64 -2.24
CA PRO A 207 7.35 15.99 -2.38
C PRO A 207 6.48 15.11 -1.47
N ALA A 208 5.27 15.59 -1.15
CA ALA A 208 4.28 14.77 -0.45
C ALA A 208 3.92 13.52 -1.28
N GLY A 209 3.65 12.42 -0.59
CA GLY A 209 3.42 11.10 -1.18
C GLY A 209 4.69 10.35 -1.58
N SER A 210 5.87 10.96 -1.46
CA SER A 210 7.15 10.26 -1.63
C SER A 210 7.40 9.26 -0.50
N ILE A 211 8.13 8.19 -0.82
CA ILE A 211 8.67 7.24 0.15
C ILE A 211 10.17 7.47 0.28
N LEU A 212 10.62 7.75 1.49
CA LEU A 212 12.01 8.05 1.81
C LEU A 212 12.69 6.80 2.34
N VAL A 213 13.81 6.44 1.73
CA VAL A 213 14.60 5.25 2.09
C VAL A 213 15.92 5.69 2.70
N TYR A 214 16.22 5.18 3.89
CA TYR A 214 17.42 5.51 4.65
C TYR A 214 18.32 4.29 4.82
N GLY A 215 19.63 4.56 4.78
CA GLY A 215 20.64 3.57 5.11
C GLY A 215 20.73 3.27 6.61
N PRO A 216 21.69 2.41 7.00
CA PRO A 216 21.98 2.10 8.39
C PRO A 216 22.19 3.35 9.25
N LYS A 217 21.86 3.27 10.54
CA LYS A 217 22.19 4.33 11.49
C LYS A 217 23.72 4.36 11.68
N LEU A 218 24.32 5.54 11.50
CA LEU A 218 25.75 5.77 11.72
C LEU A 218 26.10 5.67 13.21
N LYS A 219 27.32 5.21 13.51
CA LYS A 219 27.90 5.18 14.86
C LYS A 219 28.76 6.44 15.07
N GLY A 220 28.74 7.04 16.27
CA GLY A 220 29.65 8.14 16.63
C GLY A 220 29.09 9.09 17.70
N ALA A 221 29.93 9.97 18.26
CA ALA A 221 29.57 10.86 19.38
C ALA A 221 28.33 11.74 19.12
N ARG A 222 28.08 12.14 17.86
CA ARG A 222 26.90 12.94 17.46
C ARG A 222 25.64 12.11 17.23
N CYS A 223 25.76 10.79 17.18
CA CYS A 223 24.70 9.83 16.89
C CYS A 223 24.59 8.86 18.06
N LYS A 224 23.69 9.12 19.03
CA LYS A 224 23.50 8.30 20.25
C LYS A 224 23.79 6.82 19.98
N GLN A 225 24.74 6.25 20.73
CA GLN A 225 25.27 4.87 20.67
C GLN A 225 24.21 3.79 21.00
N SER A 226 22.96 3.95 20.60
CA SER A 226 22.01 2.84 20.61
C SER A 226 22.37 1.92 19.45
N LEU A 227 22.69 0.65 19.75
CA LEU A 227 22.88 -0.47 18.81
C LEU A 227 22.43 -0.14 17.39
N GLY A 228 23.40 0.13 16.51
CA GLY A 228 23.16 0.65 15.17
C GLY A 228 22.12 -0.19 14.45
N ASN A 229 21.02 0.44 14.03
CA ASN A 229 20.08 -0.22 13.14
C ASN A 229 20.79 -0.41 11.79
N VAL A 230 21.21 -1.64 11.51
CA VAL A 230 21.86 -2.07 10.26
C VAL A 230 20.87 -2.29 9.10
N TYR A 231 19.58 -2.36 9.43
CA TYR A 231 18.48 -2.65 8.50
C TYR A 231 17.95 -1.41 7.77
N GLY A 232 18.42 -0.22 8.16
CA GLY A 232 17.95 1.05 7.62
C GLY A 232 16.60 1.49 8.17
N HIS A 233 15.96 2.44 7.48
CA HIS A 233 14.63 2.95 7.82
C HIS A 233 13.90 3.36 6.55
N ILE A 234 12.57 3.35 6.59
CA ILE A 234 11.73 3.80 5.49
C ILE A 234 10.47 4.46 6.02
N GLU A 235 10.04 5.54 5.39
CA GLU A 235 8.84 6.28 5.79
C GLU A 235 8.18 6.93 4.57
N LEU A 236 6.87 7.18 4.68
CA LEU A 236 6.09 7.84 3.65
C LEU A 236 5.78 9.27 4.08
N LYS A 237 6.19 10.26 3.28
CA LYS A 237 5.86 11.66 3.53
C LYS A 237 4.39 11.90 3.15
N VAL A 238 3.54 12.30 4.08
CA VAL A 238 2.11 12.56 3.79
C VAL A 238 1.80 14.02 3.51
N ASN A 239 2.62 14.93 4.02
CA ASN A 239 2.57 16.37 3.77
C ASN A 239 3.96 16.98 4.07
N ASN A 240 4.09 18.31 4.03
CA ASN A 240 5.38 18.99 4.23
C ASN A 240 6.06 18.67 5.57
N ASN A 241 5.28 18.37 6.61
CA ASN A 241 5.75 18.26 8.00
C ASN A 241 5.39 16.92 8.66
N SER A 242 4.93 15.93 7.90
CA SER A 242 4.47 14.65 8.47
C SER A 242 4.91 13.47 7.63
N TRP A 243 5.41 12.46 8.34
CA TRP A 243 5.86 11.20 7.79
C TRP A 243 5.16 10.05 8.51
N LEU A 244 4.85 8.97 7.81
CA LEU A 244 4.23 7.79 8.40
C LEU A 244 5.14 6.57 8.24
N TYR A 245 5.31 5.87 9.36
CA TYR A 245 5.96 4.57 9.44
C TYR A 245 5.29 3.76 10.57
N ASP A 246 5.97 2.75 11.10
CA ASP A 246 5.45 1.82 12.11
C ASP A 246 5.47 2.34 13.58
N GLY A 247 5.53 3.66 13.79
CA GLY A 247 5.47 4.33 15.12
C GLY A 247 5.16 5.84 15.01
N ASN A 248 5.04 6.56 16.14
CA ASN A 248 4.65 7.98 16.15
C ASN A 248 5.72 8.88 15.47
N PRO A 249 5.36 9.65 14.42
CA PRO A 249 6.26 10.62 13.78
C PRO A 249 6.79 11.75 14.67
N GLU A 250 6.11 12.05 15.78
CA GLU A 250 6.52 13.10 16.73
C GLU A 250 7.77 12.72 17.55
N PHE A 251 8.19 11.44 17.56
CA PHE A 251 9.48 11.02 18.12
C PHE A 251 10.62 11.14 17.09
N ASN A 252 10.61 12.32 16.47
CA ASN A 252 11.06 12.68 15.15
C ASN A 252 12.51 12.28 14.85
N ILE A 253 12.69 11.37 13.89
CA ILE A 253 13.99 11.08 13.24
C ILE A 253 14.59 12.38 12.63
N GLN A 254 13.78 13.42 12.39
CA GLN A 254 14.25 14.69 11.85
C GLN A 254 14.55 15.78 12.90
N GLN A 255 13.89 15.81 14.08
CA GLN A 255 14.28 16.76 15.15
C GLN A 255 15.41 16.23 16.03
N ALA A 256 15.50 14.91 16.26
CA ALA A 256 16.50 14.34 17.16
C ALA A 256 17.75 13.86 16.40
N TYR A 257 18.55 14.78 15.84
CA TYR A 257 19.85 14.48 15.22
C TYR A 257 19.83 13.46 14.04
N GLY A 258 18.67 12.94 13.63
CA GLY A 258 18.56 11.65 12.96
C GLY A 258 18.67 11.68 11.43
N ALA A 259 18.45 12.82 10.76
CA ALA A 259 18.80 12.97 9.35
C ALA A 259 20.33 12.95 9.12
N LYS A 260 21.12 13.52 10.06
CA LYS A 260 22.59 13.46 10.01
C LYS A 260 23.13 12.06 10.35
N CYS A 261 22.39 11.30 11.16
CA CYS A 261 22.78 9.98 11.63
C CYS A 261 22.18 8.82 10.83
N ARG A 262 21.30 9.10 9.86
CA ARG A 262 20.76 8.12 8.92
C ARG A 262 20.86 8.70 7.52
N PRO A 263 21.82 8.24 6.71
CA PRO A 263 21.99 8.78 5.37
C PRO A 263 20.75 8.46 4.53
N LEU A 264 20.14 9.49 3.96
CA LEU A 264 19.11 9.33 2.95
C LEU A 264 19.73 8.64 1.72
N LYS A 265 19.06 7.62 1.21
CA LYS A 265 19.51 6.80 0.07
C LYS A 265 18.56 6.92 -1.12
N GLY A 266 17.29 7.24 -0.89
CA GLY A 266 16.31 7.38 -1.95
C GLY A 266 15.11 8.21 -1.55
N ILE A 267 14.55 8.88 -2.55
CA ILE A 267 13.25 9.55 -2.51
C ILE A 267 12.46 8.95 -3.66
N MET A 268 11.56 8.04 -3.34
CA MET A 268 10.78 7.27 -4.31
C MET A 268 9.46 7.98 -4.57
N ILE A 269 9.20 8.33 -5.82
CA ILE A 269 7.91 8.91 -6.27
C ILE A 269 7.23 7.97 -7.25
N MET A 270 5.91 7.89 -7.24
CA MET A 270 5.19 7.07 -8.22
C MET A 270 5.29 7.72 -9.60
N GLY A 271 5.73 6.94 -10.60
CA GLY A 271 5.75 7.39 -11.99
C GLY A 271 4.37 7.34 -12.65
N ASN A 272 4.34 7.58 -13.95
CA ASN A 272 3.11 7.50 -14.76
C ASN A 272 2.80 6.08 -15.27
N SER A 273 3.55 5.08 -14.82
CA SER A 273 3.26 3.67 -15.07
C SER A 273 3.36 2.91 -13.78
N CYS A 274 2.49 1.92 -13.61
CA CYS A 274 2.48 1.05 -12.44
C CYS A 274 2.21 -0.39 -12.87
N PRO A 275 3.26 -1.14 -13.26
CA PRO A 275 3.13 -2.50 -13.76
C PRO A 275 2.40 -3.41 -12.77
N THR A 276 2.66 -3.18 -11.48
CA THR A 276 2.13 -4.00 -10.39
C THR A 276 0.87 -3.42 -9.74
N CYS A 277 0.25 -2.40 -10.31
CA CYS A 277 -1.04 -1.91 -9.82
C CYS A 277 -2.16 -2.88 -10.20
N SER A 278 -3.11 -3.08 -9.27
CA SER A 278 -4.35 -3.81 -9.57
C SER A 278 -5.12 -3.16 -10.71
N LYS A 279 -5.89 -3.97 -11.46
CA LYS A 279 -6.81 -3.46 -12.49
C LYS A 279 -7.79 -2.42 -11.92
N LYS A 280 -8.31 -2.66 -10.70
CA LYS A 280 -9.18 -1.73 -9.98
C LYS A 280 -8.52 -0.38 -9.75
N LEU A 281 -7.27 -0.37 -9.31
CA LEU A 281 -6.51 0.86 -9.10
C LEU A 281 -6.23 1.59 -10.42
N LYS A 282 -5.84 0.87 -11.47
CA LYS A 282 -5.58 1.44 -12.80
C LYS A 282 -6.82 2.14 -13.36
N ASN A 283 -7.95 1.42 -13.37
CA ASN A 283 -9.24 1.96 -13.80
C ASN A 283 -9.66 3.20 -12.99
N ALA A 284 -9.49 3.16 -11.66
CA ALA A 284 -9.82 4.27 -10.78
C ALA A 284 -8.91 5.51 -10.95
N CYS A 285 -7.79 5.36 -11.66
CA CYS A 285 -6.84 6.43 -11.94
C CYS A 285 -6.70 6.74 -13.43
N GLY A 286 -7.60 6.22 -14.27
CA GLY A 286 -7.65 6.53 -15.71
C GLY A 286 -6.47 5.97 -16.53
N GLY A 287 -5.91 4.82 -16.13
CA GLY A 287 -4.85 4.15 -16.89
C GLY A 287 -5.06 2.65 -17.05
#